data_AF-A0AAV9DYJ2-F1
#
_entry.id   AF-A0AAV9DYJ2-F1
#
_cell.length_a   1.000
_cell.length_b   1.000
_cell.length_c   1.000
_cell.angle_alpha   90.00
_cell.angle_beta   90.00
_cell.angle_gamma   90.00
#
_symmetry.space_group_name_H-M   'P 1'
#
loop_
_entity.id
_entity.type
_entity.pdbx_description
1 polymer ?
#
loop_
_entity_poly.entity_id
_entity_poly.type
_entity_poly.pdbx_seq_one_letter_code
_entity_poly.pdbx_strand_id
1 'polypeptide(L)'
;MASLPIQVSPLTVRSSRPSIVLFANQRPIQTVRLLQRRNQTVRVAATMKYEGTKRRERDLAEMIEKKVEEAKEVCEEEPASAECKVAWDEVEEVSQAKADLRRKLGESKDPLESFCAENPETDECRVYED
;
A
#
# COMPACT_ATOMS: atom_id res chain seq x y z
N MET A 1 -70.32 7.72 -5.64
CA MET A 1 -71.19 6.87 -4.81
C MET A 1 -71.49 5.60 -5.57
N ALA A 2 -70.78 4.52 -5.27
CA ALA A 2 -71.18 3.14 -5.58
C ALA A 2 -70.39 2.23 -4.64
N SER A 3 -71.12 1.59 -3.74
CA SER A 3 -70.68 0.49 -2.88
C SER A 3 -70.11 -0.67 -3.71
N LEU A 4 -69.21 -1.45 -3.12
CA LEU A 4 -69.47 -2.88 -2.87
C LEU A 4 -68.60 -3.37 -1.69
N PRO A 5 -69.19 -4.00 -0.66
CA PRO A 5 -68.49 -4.56 0.48
C PRO A 5 -67.96 -5.97 0.17
N ILE A 6 -66.70 -6.25 0.49
CA ILE A 6 -66.19 -7.62 0.49
C ILE A 6 -66.54 -8.23 1.85
N GLN A 7 -67.44 -9.21 1.83
CA GLN A 7 -67.81 -10.04 2.96
C GLN A 7 -66.68 -11.03 3.31
N VAL A 8 -66.45 -11.12 4.61
CA VAL A 8 -65.69 -12.15 5.32
C VAL A 8 -66.38 -13.51 5.23
N SER A 9 -65.60 -14.59 5.18
CA SER A 9 -65.92 -15.81 5.95
C SER A 9 -64.67 -16.67 6.21
N PRO A 10 -64.67 -17.42 7.33
CA PRO A 10 -63.47 -17.97 7.96
C PRO A 10 -63.25 -19.43 7.55
N LEU A 11 -61.99 -19.84 7.43
CA LEU A 11 -61.65 -21.25 7.48
C LEU A 11 -60.66 -21.49 8.62
N THR A 12 -61.28 -21.87 9.74
CA THR A 12 -60.86 -22.98 10.60
C THR A 12 -59.38 -23.12 10.91
N VAL A 13 -59.04 -22.58 12.08
CA VAL A 13 -57.94 -23.05 12.94
C VAL A 13 -58.06 -24.57 13.11
N ARG A 14 -57.07 -25.32 12.63
CA ARG A 14 -56.79 -26.66 13.14
C ARG A 14 -55.45 -26.61 13.87
N SER A 15 -55.54 -26.61 15.18
CA SER A 15 -54.41 -26.73 16.08
C SER A 15 -53.73 -28.08 15.88
N SER A 16 -52.41 -28.07 15.73
CA SER A 16 -51.61 -29.22 16.15
C SER A 16 -50.42 -28.68 16.93
N ARG A 17 -50.42 -28.97 18.23
CA ARG A 17 -49.40 -28.58 19.20
C ARG A 17 -48.06 -29.29 18.94
N PRO A 18 -46.96 -28.80 19.51
CA PRO A 18 -45.65 -28.77 18.89
C PRO A 18 -44.84 -30.03 19.17
N SER A 19 -44.05 -30.49 18.20
CA SER A 19 -42.82 -31.20 18.55
C SER A 19 -41.73 -30.15 18.70
N ILE A 20 -41.41 -29.85 19.96
CA ILE A 20 -40.15 -29.24 20.36
C ILE A 20 -39.05 -30.15 19.81
N VAL A 21 -38.41 -29.73 18.72
CA VAL A 21 -37.01 -30.04 18.48
C VAL A 21 -36.25 -28.78 18.79
N LEU A 22 -35.64 -28.77 19.98
CA LEU A 22 -34.60 -27.84 20.37
C LEU A 22 -33.45 -28.02 19.38
N PHE A 23 -33.47 -27.26 18.27
CA PHE A 23 -32.31 -27.10 17.43
C PHE A 23 -31.27 -26.32 18.23
N ALA A 24 -30.34 -27.09 18.77
CA ALA A 24 -29.14 -26.61 19.40
C ALA A 24 -28.35 -25.71 18.43
N ASN A 25 -27.84 -24.62 19.01
CA ASN A 25 -26.58 -23.98 18.61
C ASN A 25 -26.62 -23.08 17.36
N GLN A 26 -27.41 -22.01 17.42
CA GLN A 26 -27.13 -20.80 16.65
C GLN A 26 -25.88 -20.10 17.24
N ARG A 27 -24.68 -20.53 16.84
CA ARG A 27 -23.46 -19.68 16.99
C ARG A 27 -23.24 -18.95 15.67
N PRO A 28 -23.22 -17.61 15.66
CA PRO A 28 -23.06 -16.86 14.43
C PRO A 28 -21.65 -17.07 13.87
N ILE A 29 -21.56 -17.57 12.65
CA ILE A 29 -20.36 -17.50 11.81
C ILE A 29 -20.18 -16.02 11.42
N GLN A 30 -19.67 -15.19 12.34
CA GLN A 30 -19.37 -13.77 12.08
C GLN A 30 -17.88 -13.42 12.22
N THR A 31 -17.01 -14.40 12.44
CA THR A 31 -15.58 -14.12 12.73
C THR A 31 -14.66 -14.16 11.51
N VAL A 32 -15.11 -14.63 10.34
CA VAL A 32 -14.23 -14.76 9.16
C VAL A 32 -14.10 -13.47 8.33
N ARG A 33 -15.05 -12.53 8.44
CA ARG A 33 -15.06 -11.30 7.62
C ARG A 33 -14.05 -10.23 8.07
N LEU A 34 -13.64 -10.22 9.33
CA LEU A 34 -12.76 -9.18 9.88
C LEU A 34 -11.28 -9.39 9.49
N LEU A 35 -10.81 -10.65 9.39
CA LEU A 35 -9.45 -10.97 8.96
C LEU A 35 -9.27 -10.74 7.45
N GLN A 36 -10.29 -11.02 6.64
CA GLN A 36 -10.25 -10.79 5.19
C GLN A 36 -10.20 -9.29 4.83
N ARG A 37 -10.83 -8.41 5.62
CA ARG A 37 -10.77 -6.95 5.44
C ARG A 37 -9.39 -6.35 5.79
N ARG A 38 -8.69 -6.83 6.82
CA ARG A 38 -7.35 -6.32 7.20
C ARG A 38 -6.28 -6.58 6.12
N ASN A 39 -6.31 -7.74 5.47
CA ASN A 39 -5.33 -8.05 4.42
C ASN A 39 -5.56 -7.26 3.12
N GLN A 40 -6.81 -6.93 2.77
CA GLN A 40 -7.10 -6.09 1.61
C GLN A 40 -6.66 -4.64 1.80
N THR A 41 -6.92 -4.04 2.98
CA THR A 41 -6.55 -2.65 3.24
C THR A 41 -5.03 -2.44 3.26
N VAL A 42 -4.26 -3.40 3.77
CA VAL A 42 -2.79 -3.37 3.76
C VAL A 42 -2.24 -3.47 2.33
N ARG A 43 -2.80 -4.36 1.48
CA ARG A 43 -2.37 -4.49 0.08
C ARG A 43 -2.66 -3.25 -0.74
N VAL A 44 -3.82 -2.63 -0.57
CA VAL A 44 -4.16 -1.36 -1.24
C VAL A 44 -3.25 -0.22 -0.77
N ALA A 45 -2.96 -0.13 0.54
CA ALA A 45 -2.04 0.88 1.05
C ALA A 45 -0.61 0.68 0.52
N ALA A 46 -0.15 -0.57 0.38
CA ALA A 46 1.17 -0.88 -0.17
C ALA A 46 1.27 -0.51 -1.67
N THR A 47 0.25 -0.81 -2.48
CA THR A 47 0.25 -0.45 -3.90
C THR A 47 0.18 1.06 -4.12
N MET A 48 -0.61 1.79 -3.32
CA MET A 48 -0.67 3.26 -3.41
C MET A 48 0.65 3.93 -3.00
N LYS A 49 1.33 3.41 -1.96
CA LYS A 49 2.65 3.91 -1.56
C LYS A 49 3.67 3.71 -2.67
N TYR A 50 3.71 2.51 -3.27
CA TYR A 50 4.62 2.17 -4.36
C TYR A 50 4.44 3.09 -5.58
N GLU A 51 3.19 3.30 -6.02
CA GLU A 51 2.89 4.20 -7.14
C GLU A 51 3.30 5.67 -6.85
N GLY A 52 3.12 6.12 -5.60
CA GLY A 52 3.57 7.45 -5.18
C GLY A 52 5.09 7.63 -5.27
N THR A 53 5.86 6.65 -4.79
CA THR A 53 7.33 6.66 -4.89
C THR A 53 7.84 6.54 -6.31
N LYS A 54 7.20 5.69 -7.13
CA LYS A 54 7.55 5.53 -8.56
C LYS A 54 7.32 6.81 -9.35
N ARG A 55 6.19 7.51 -9.10
CA ARG A 55 5.93 8.82 -9.69
C ARG A 55 7.02 9.82 -9.32
N ARG A 56 7.34 9.93 -8.03
CA ARG A 56 8.39 10.84 -7.54
C ARG A 56 9.76 10.56 -8.18
N GLU A 57 10.13 9.30 -8.33
CA GLU A 57 11.39 8.92 -8.99
C GLU A 57 11.43 9.36 -10.46
N ARG A 58 10.33 9.18 -11.19
CA ARG A 58 10.19 9.65 -12.57
C ARG A 58 10.27 11.17 -12.65
N ASP A 59 9.53 11.88 -11.81
CA ASP A 59 9.49 13.35 -11.82
C ASP A 59 10.87 13.93 -11.49
N LEU A 60 11.64 13.32 -10.58
CA LEU A 60 13.04 13.69 -10.32
C LEU A 60 13.94 13.39 -11.51
N ALA A 61 13.74 12.28 -12.23
CA ALA A 61 14.52 11.96 -13.42
C ALA A 61 14.31 13.00 -14.53
N GLU A 62 13.07 13.38 -14.80
CA GLU A 62 12.71 14.43 -15.76
C GLU A 62 13.32 15.78 -15.37
N MET A 63 13.28 16.13 -14.08
CA MET A 63 13.88 17.36 -13.58
C MET A 63 15.41 17.39 -13.77
N ILE A 64 16.10 16.27 -13.55
CA ILE A 64 17.55 16.15 -13.80
C ILE A 64 17.84 16.37 -15.29
N GLU A 65 17.09 15.74 -16.18
CA GLU A 65 17.29 15.89 -17.63
C GLU A 65 17.15 17.36 -18.06
N LYS A 66 16.09 18.03 -17.59
CA LYS A 66 15.88 19.47 -17.84
C LYS A 66 17.01 20.33 -17.30
N LYS A 67 17.47 20.07 -16.08
CA LYS A 67 18.55 20.82 -15.43
C LYS A 67 19.90 20.60 -16.10
N VAL A 68 20.15 19.40 -16.62
CA VAL A 68 21.36 19.10 -17.40
C VAL A 68 21.36 19.84 -18.73
N GLU A 69 20.20 19.98 -19.39
CA GLU A 69 20.06 20.80 -20.59
C GLU A 69 20.31 22.29 -20.28
N GLU A 70 19.67 22.83 -19.24
CA GLU A 70 19.91 24.20 -18.75
C GLU A 70 21.39 24.45 -18.42
N ALA A 71 22.04 23.52 -17.72
CA ALA A 71 23.46 23.63 -17.38
C ALA A 71 24.35 23.59 -18.63
N LYS A 72 24.02 22.78 -19.63
CA LYS A 72 24.77 22.76 -20.90
C LYS A 72 24.67 24.07 -21.65
N GLU A 73 23.46 24.64 -21.74
CA GLU A 73 23.24 25.94 -22.40
C GLU A 73 24.03 27.07 -21.70
N VAL A 74 23.99 27.12 -20.37
CA VAL A 74 24.72 28.14 -19.59
C VAL A 74 26.24 27.96 -19.71
N CYS A 75 26.73 26.72 -19.76
CA CYS A 75 28.16 26.42 -19.85
C CYS A 75 28.73 26.49 -21.28
N GLU A 76 27.90 26.65 -22.32
CA GLU A 76 28.36 26.65 -23.72
C GLU A 76 29.21 27.88 -24.04
N GLU A 77 28.85 29.05 -23.51
CA GLU A 77 29.59 30.30 -23.72
C GLU A 77 30.88 30.35 -22.89
N GLU A 78 30.77 30.11 -21.58
CA GLU A 78 31.92 30.12 -20.66
C GLU A 78 31.88 28.94 -19.68
N PRO A 79 32.68 27.88 -19.92
CA PRO A 79 32.67 26.67 -19.08
C PRO A 79 33.30 26.87 -17.70
N ALA A 80 34.00 27.98 -17.48
CA ALA A 80 34.64 28.30 -16.20
C ALA A 80 33.91 29.40 -15.41
N SER A 81 32.80 29.91 -15.95
CA SER A 81 31.98 30.95 -15.32
C SER A 81 31.43 30.48 -13.97
N ALA A 82 31.09 31.44 -13.10
CA ALA A 82 30.46 31.11 -11.82
C ALA A 82 29.05 30.55 -12.04
N GLU A 83 28.36 31.05 -13.06
CA GLU A 83 27.03 30.67 -13.49
C GLU A 83 26.97 29.21 -13.96
N CYS A 84 27.96 28.77 -14.74
CA CYS A 84 28.09 27.37 -15.16
C CYS A 84 28.26 26.43 -13.96
N LYS A 85 29.06 26.82 -12.95
CA LYS A 85 29.24 26.02 -11.73
C LYS A 85 27.94 25.92 -10.94
N VAL A 86 27.26 27.04 -10.73
CA VAL A 86 25.96 27.07 -10.03
C VAL A 86 24.92 26.21 -10.75
N ALA A 87 24.88 26.23 -12.09
CA ALA A 87 23.96 25.39 -12.86
C ALA A 87 24.24 23.89 -12.66
N TRP A 88 25.51 23.48 -12.60
CA TRP A 88 25.87 22.10 -12.27
C TRP A 88 25.65 21.73 -10.80
N ASP A 89 25.82 22.68 -9.87
CA ASP A 89 25.50 22.48 -8.45
C ASP A 89 23.99 22.17 -8.28
N GLU A 90 23.11 22.86 -9.02
CA GLU A 90 21.68 22.55 -9.02
C GLU A 90 21.38 21.13 -9.55
N VAL A 91 22.09 20.67 -10.59
CA VAL A 91 21.97 19.30 -11.10
C VAL A 91 22.39 18.28 -10.03
N GLU A 92 23.46 18.58 -9.30
CA GLU A 92 23.97 17.73 -8.22
C GLU A 92 22.92 17.57 -7.11
N GLU A 93 22.32 18.66 -6.66
CA GLU A 93 21.29 18.65 -5.60
C GLU A 93 20.06 17.81 -5.98
N VAL A 94 19.55 17.96 -7.21
CA VAL A 94 18.40 17.15 -7.67
C VAL A 94 18.78 15.67 -7.82
N SER A 95 20.01 15.40 -8.27
CA SER A 95 20.54 14.03 -8.38
C SER A 95 20.71 13.37 -7.02
N GLN A 96 21.17 14.13 -6.02
CA GLN A 96 21.27 13.68 -4.63
C GLN A 96 19.89 13.34 -4.07
N ALA A 97 18.89 14.20 -4.29
CA ALA A 97 17.52 13.92 -3.87
C ALA A 97 16.97 12.61 -4.47
N LYS A 98 17.28 12.32 -5.74
CA LYS A 98 16.92 11.04 -6.38
C LYS A 98 17.69 9.87 -5.79
N ALA A 99 18.99 10.00 -5.54
CA ALA A 99 19.79 8.96 -4.91
C ALA A 99 19.28 8.62 -3.50
N ASP A 100 18.94 9.64 -2.70
CA ASP A 100 18.36 9.46 -1.38
C ASP A 100 17.00 8.78 -1.42
N LEU A 101 16.17 9.10 -2.41
CA LEU A 101 14.91 8.39 -2.64
C LEU A 101 15.17 6.90 -2.91
N ARG A 102 16.11 6.58 -3.81
CA ARG A 102 16.47 5.19 -4.13
C ARG A 102 17.05 4.45 -2.94
N ARG A 103 17.86 5.12 -2.11
CA ARG A 103 18.42 4.53 -0.88
C ARG A 103 17.33 4.18 0.12
N LYS A 104 16.38 5.09 0.37
CA LYS A 104 15.21 4.83 1.24
C LYS A 104 14.30 3.72 0.72
N LEU A 105 14.27 3.50 -0.59
CA LEU A 105 13.53 2.40 -1.22
C LEU A 105 14.31 1.08 -1.20
N GLY A 106 15.63 1.14 -1.37
CA GLY A 106 16.55 0.01 -1.42
C GLY A 106 16.99 -0.51 -0.04
N GLU A 107 16.68 0.21 1.04
CA GLU A 107 16.70 -0.29 2.43
C GLU A 107 15.62 -1.39 2.67
N SER A 108 15.23 -2.13 1.65
CA SER A 108 14.75 -3.49 1.85
C SER A 108 15.91 -4.25 2.48
N LYS A 109 15.84 -4.44 3.79
CA LYS A 109 16.70 -5.36 4.54
C LYS A 109 16.98 -6.58 3.68
N ASP A 110 18.25 -6.95 3.58
CA ASP A 110 18.63 -8.16 2.85
C ASP A 110 17.68 -9.29 3.29
N PRO A 111 17.10 -10.08 2.38
CA PRO A 111 16.12 -11.09 2.78
C PRO A 111 16.62 -11.98 3.92
N LEU A 112 17.94 -12.24 3.98
CA LEU A 112 18.59 -12.95 5.07
C LEU A 112 18.59 -12.17 6.39
N GLU A 113 18.79 -10.86 6.37
CA GLU A 113 18.76 -10.01 7.58
C GLU A 113 17.41 -10.08 8.30
N SER A 114 16.30 -10.10 7.54
CA SER A 114 14.96 -10.28 8.12
C SER A 114 14.76 -11.69 8.71
N PHE A 115 15.31 -12.72 8.04
CA PHE A 115 15.27 -14.10 8.51
C PHE A 115 16.10 -14.31 9.78
N CYS A 116 17.31 -13.74 9.84
CA CYS A 116 18.20 -13.80 10.99
C CYS A 116 17.70 -13.01 12.20
N ALA A 117 16.93 -11.93 11.98
CA ALA A 117 16.29 -11.20 13.07
C ALA A 117 15.22 -12.05 13.80
N GLU A 118 14.56 -12.97 13.07
CA GLU A 118 13.54 -13.85 13.63
C GLU A 118 14.09 -15.21 14.09
N ASN A 119 15.22 -15.65 13.52
CA ASN A 119 15.86 -16.94 13.79
C ASN A 119 17.37 -16.76 14.01
N PRO A 120 17.81 -16.20 15.15
CA PRO A 120 19.23 -15.96 15.42
C PRO A 120 20.06 -17.24 15.62
N GLU A 121 19.41 -18.37 15.90
CA GLU A 121 20.03 -19.66 16.22
C GLU A 121 20.39 -20.52 15.00
N THR A 122 19.90 -20.16 13.81
CA THR A 122 20.15 -20.90 12.58
C THR A 122 21.61 -20.77 12.15
N ASP A 123 22.10 -21.79 11.45
CA ASP A 123 23.50 -21.86 11.03
C ASP A 123 23.86 -20.70 10.07
N GLU A 124 22.89 -20.17 9.33
CA GLU A 124 23.05 -19.02 8.44
C GLU A 124 23.19 -17.68 9.19
N CYS A 125 22.79 -17.62 10.47
CA CYS A 125 22.64 -16.39 11.24
C CYS A 125 23.48 -16.36 12.52
N ARG A 126 24.15 -17.46 12.85
CA ARG A 126 24.99 -17.57 14.03
C ARG A 126 26.28 -16.75 13.87
N VAL A 127 26.35 -15.63 14.58
CA VAL A 127 27.57 -14.79 14.68
C VAL A 127 28.32 -15.16 15.96
N TYR A 128 29.62 -15.46 15.84
CA TYR A 128 30.52 -15.65 16.97
C TYR A 128 31.29 -14.35 17.23
N GLU A 129 31.31 -13.87 18.47
CA GLU A 129 32.19 -12.77 18.89
C GLU A 129 33.58 -13.36 19.21
N ASP A 130 34.61 -12.90 18.50
CA ASP A 130 36.02 -13.25 18.73
C ASP A 130 36.64 -12.48 19.92
#